data_AF-A0A533X3W3-F1
#
_entry.id   AF-A0A533X3W3-F1
#
_cell.length_a   1.000
_cell.length_b   1.000
_cell.length_c   1.000
_cell.angle_alpha   90.00
_cell.angle_beta   90.00
_cell.angle_gamma   90.00
#
_symmetry.space_group_name_H-M   'P 1'
#
loop_
_entity.id
_entity.type
_entity.pdbx_description
1 polymer ?
#
loop_
_entity_poly.entity_id
_entity_poly.type
_entity_poly.pdbx_seq_one_letter_code
_entity_poly.pdbx_strand_id
1 'polypeptide(L)'
;MVAPIVITILAYLHIISAMGWLGGAVLFVSAVAPGLRSMSPTARLEFLSKIGPRATRFFIGSSTATIVFGLALLFSFPGAFS
;
A
#
# COMPACT_ATOMS: atom_id res chain seq x y z
N MET A 1 9.21 -1.36 -28.53
CA MET A 1 8.92 -2.37 -27.49
C MET A 1 9.65 -1.98 -26.22
N VAL A 2 8.99 -2.00 -25.06
CA VAL A 2 9.65 -1.73 -23.76
C VAL A 2 10.61 -2.88 -23.46
N ALA A 3 11.82 -2.58 -22.95
CA ALA A 3 12.80 -3.60 -22.63
C ALA A 3 12.28 -4.53 -21.52
N PRO A 4 12.49 -5.87 -21.60
CA PRO A 4 11.99 -6.81 -20.59
C PRO A 4 12.42 -6.46 -19.16
N ILE A 5 13.64 -5.94 -18.99
CA ILE A 5 14.15 -5.51 -17.69
C ILE A 5 13.31 -4.38 -17.06
N VAL A 6 12.78 -3.46 -17.87
CA VAL A 6 11.93 -2.37 -17.39
C VAL A 6 10.59 -2.90 -16.90
N ILE A 7 10.00 -3.87 -17.63
CA ILE A 7 8.76 -4.53 -17.22
C ILE A 7 8.96 -5.27 -15.89
N THR A 8 10.08 -5.99 -15.74
CA THR A 8 10.43 -6.66 -14.48
C THR A 8 10.55 -5.68 -13.32
N ILE A 9 11.25 -4.55 -13.51
CA ILE A 9 11.39 -3.52 -12.47
C ILE A 9 10.02 -2.95 -12.08
N LEU A 10 9.19 -2.59 -13.06
CA LEU A 10 7.84 -2.07 -12.80
C LEU A 10 6.97 -3.09 -12.05
N ALA A 11 7.09 -4.39 -12.37
CA ALA A 11 6.38 -5.46 -11.69
C ALA A 11 6.78 -5.56 -10.21
N TYR A 12 8.09 -5.53 -9.91
CA TYR A 12 8.55 -5.53 -8.52
C TYR A 12 8.06 -4.29 -7.75
N LEU A 13 8.13 -3.10 -8.36
CA LEU A 13 7.66 -1.86 -7.75
C LEU A 13 6.14 -1.89 -7.48
N HIS A 14 5.36 -2.43 -8.42
CA HIS A 14 3.93 -2.64 -8.25
C HIS A 14 3.62 -3.60 -7.10
N ILE A 15 4.29 -4.76 -7.05
CA ILE A 15 4.06 -5.78 -6.03
C ILE A 15 4.46 -5.27 -4.64
N ILE A 16 5.65 -4.67 -4.49
CA ILE A 16 6.14 -4.17 -3.19
C ILE A 16 5.21 -3.07 -2.65
N SER A 17 4.78 -2.15 -3.50
CA SER A 17 3.82 -1.12 -3.10
C SER A 17 2.45 -1.70 -2.76
N ALA A 18 1.99 -2.74 -3.48
CA ALA A 18 0.73 -3.42 -3.17
C ALA A 18 0.80 -4.10 -1.79
N MET A 19 1.90 -4.80 -1.52
CA MET A 19 2.17 -5.42 -0.23
C MET A 19 2.19 -4.40 0.91
N GLY A 20 2.75 -3.21 0.69
CA GLY A 20 2.79 -2.16 1.70
C GLY A 20 1.41 -1.75 2.20
N TRP A 21 0.46 -1.44 1.30
CA TRP A 21 -0.86 -0.98 1.74
C TRP A 21 -1.80 -2.15 2.09
N LEU A 22 -1.82 -3.25 1.33
CA LEU A 22 -2.66 -4.42 1.64
C LEU A 22 -2.18 -5.12 2.91
N GLY A 23 -0.89 -5.39 3.03
CA GLY A 23 -0.31 -6.01 4.22
C GLY A 23 -0.51 -5.15 5.46
N GLY A 24 -0.35 -3.84 5.31
CA GLY A 24 -0.63 -2.90 6.39
C GLY A 24 -2.11 -2.81 6.77
N ALA A 25 -3.03 -2.87 5.80
CA ALA A 25 -4.47 -2.94 6.07
C ALA A 25 -4.85 -4.22 6.80
N VAL A 26 -4.30 -5.37 6.38
CA VAL A 26 -4.50 -6.66 7.06
C VAL A 26 -3.98 -6.60 8.49
N LEU A 27 -2.75 -6.12 8.71
CA LEU A 27 -2.18 -5.95 10.05
C LEU A 27 -3.06 -5.04 10.91
N PHE A 28 -3.55 -3.93 10.35
CA PHE A 28 -4.38 -2.99 11.08
C PHE A 28 -5.72 -3.62 11.49
N VAL A 29 -6.42 -4.28 10.58
CA VAL A 29 -7.73 -4.88 10.85
C VAL A 29 -7.62 -6.10 11.78
N SER A 30 -6.61 -6.94 11.59
CA SER A 30 -6.46 -8.21 12.31
C SER A 30 -5.88 -8.06 13.72
N ALA A 31 -4.95 -7.13 13.92
CA ALA A 31 -4.19 -7.03 15.17
C ALA A 31 -4.33 -5.65 15.82
N VAL A 32 -4.09 -4.57 15.07
CA VAL A 32 -4.01 -3.22 15.67
C VAL A 32 -5.37 -2.72 16.14
N ALA A 33 -6.40 -2.79 15.29
CA ALA A 33 -7.73 -2.28 15.61
C ALA A 33 -8.38 -3.04 16.79
N PRO A 34 -8.32 -4.39 16.87
CA PRO A 34 -8.74 -5.11 18.07
C PRO A 34 -7.93 -4.72 19.32
N GLY A 35 -6.60 -4.62 19.21
CA GLY A 35 -5.74 -4.21 20.33
C GLY A 35 -6.04 -2.79 20.83
N LEU A 36 -6.41 -1.87 19.94
CA LEU A 36 -6.83 -0.52 20.33
C LEU A 36 -8.17 -0.51 21.08
N ARG A 37 -9.04 -1.50 20.87
CA ARG A 37 -10.34 -1.59 21.56
C ARG A 37 -10.20 -1.99 23.03
N SER A 38 -9.14 -2.71 23.39
CA SER A 38 -8.86 -3.09 24.79
C SER A 38 -8.10 -2.03 25.58
N MET A 39 -7.65 -0.95 24.93
CA MET A 39 -6.96 0.16 25.59
C MET A 39 -7.93 1.14 26.25
N SER A 40 -7.42 1.87 27.25
CA SER A 40 -8.15 3.02 27.81
C SER A 40 -8.38 4.08 26.71
N PRO A 41 -9.45 4.89 26.82
CA PRO A 41 -9.75 5.93 25.84
C PRO A 41 -8.58 6.89 25.59
N THR A 42 -7.87 7.28 26.64
CA THR A 42 -6.72 8.20 26.56
C THR A 42 -5.54 7.59 25.80
N ALA A 43 -5.19 6.33 26.10
CA ALA A 43 -4.10 5.64 25.41
C ALA A 43 -4.42 5.41 23.92
N ARG A 44 -5.69 5.07 23.62
CA ARG A 44 -6.17 4.95 22.24
C ARG A 44 -6.06 6.28 21.48
N LEU A 45 -6.45 7.39 22.11
CA LEU A 45 -6.37 8.72 21.49
C LEU A 45 -4.92 9.14 21.23
N GLU A 46 -4.02 8.87 22.18
CA GLU A 46 -2.59 9.12 22.03
C GLU A 46 -1.99 8.31 20.87
N PHE A 47 -2.33 7.03 20.76
CA PHE A 47 -1.90 6.20 19.64
C PHE A 47 -2.41 6.75 18.30
N LEU A 48 -3.72 7.02 18.20
CA LEU A 48 -4.33 7.49 16.96
C LEU A 48 -3.79 8.86 16.52
N SER A 49 -3.52 9.77 17.45
CA SER A 49 -2.96 11.09 17.14
C SER A 49 -1.50 11.04 16.69
N LYS A 50 -0.68 10.15 17.28
CA LYS A 50 0.75 10.03 16.94
C LYS A 50 1.02 9.14 15.71
N ILE A 51 0.30 8.03 15.61
CA ILE A 51 0.55 6.98 14.62
C ILE A 51 -0.43 7.05 13.45
N GLY A 52 -1.70 7.37 13.71
CA GLY A 52 -2.76 7.42 12.71
C GLY A 52 -2.38 8.21 11.45
N PRO A 53 -1.97 9.49 11.56
CA PRO A 53 -1.58 10.29 10.39
C PRO A 53 -0.42 9.67 9.59
N ARG A 54 0.56 9.07 10.27
CA ARG A 54 1.72 8.43 9.62
C ARG A 54 1.32 7.16 8.89
N ALA A 55 0.50 6.33 9.52
CA ALA A 55 -0.06 5.12 8.91
C ALA A 55 -0.93 5.47 7.70
N THR A 56 -1.81 6.46 7.81
CA THR A 56 -2.65 6.93 6.70
C THR A 56 -1.80 7.44 5.53
N ARG A 57 -0.78 8.28 5.80
CA ARG A 57 0.13 8.75 4.73
C ARG A 57 0.87 7.60 4.06
N PHE A 58 1.30 6.59 4.82
CA PHE A 58 1.93 5.40 4.26
C PHE A 58 0.96 4.61 3.38
N PHE A 59 -0.28 4.36 3.82
CA PHE A 59 -1.28 3.66 3.02
C PHE A 59 -1.63 4.41 1.73
N ILE A 60 -1.83 5.73 1.82
CA ILE A 60 -2.10 6.57 0.64
C ILE A 60 -0.92 6.53 -0.32
N GLY A 61 0.31 6.74 0.15
CA GLY A 61 1.50 6.72 -0.69
C GLY A 61 1.71 5.36 -1.36
N SER A 62 1.59 4.28 -0.60
CA SER A 62 1.79 2.91 -1.09
C SER A 62 0.69 2.49 -2.08
N SER A 63 -0.58 2.78 -1.79
CA SER A 63 -1.69 2.50 -2.73
C SER A 63 -1.60 3.33 -4.01
N THR A 64 -1.23 4.61 -3.90
CA THR A 64 -1.00 5.48 -5.07
C THR A 64 0.13 4.91 -5.94
N ALA A 65 1.25 4.52 -5.33
CA ALA A 65 2.37 3.90 -6.03
C ALA A 65 1.95 2.59 -6.74
N THR A 66 1.14 1.75 -6.09
CA THR A 66 0.59 0.53 -6.71
C THR A 66 -0.20 0.86 -7.96
N ILE A 67 -1.11 1.84 -7.90
CA ILE A 67 -1.91 2.25 -9.06
C ILE A 67 -1.01 2.78 -10.18
N VAL A 68 -0.08 3.67 -9.86
CA VAL A 68 0.84 4.27 -10.84
C VAL A 68 1.66 3.20 -11.55
N PHE A 69 2.29 2.29 -10.81
CA PHE A 69 3.09 1.21 -11.41
C PHE A 69 2.23 0.19 -12.15
N GLY A 70 1.00 -0.07 -11.69
CA GLY A 70 0.07 -0.98 -12.37
C GLY A 70 -0.38 -0.44 -13.72
N LEU A 71 -0.67 0.87 -13.80
CA LEU A 71 -0.96 1.54 -15.06
C LEU A 71 0.28 1.53 -15.97
N ALA A 72 1.46 1.85 -15.45
CA ALA A 72 2.70 1.81 -16.23
C ALA A 72 2.96 0.40 -16.82
N LEU A 73 2.71 -0.67 -16.06
CA LEU A 73 2.78 -2.05 -16.57
C LEU A 73 1.77 -2.30 -17.67
N LEU A 74 0.50 -1.95 -17.45
CA LEU A 74 -0.57 -2.15 -18.44
C LEU A 74 -0.21 -1.55 -19.79
N PHE A 75 0.27 -0.30 -19.81
CA PHE A 75 0.69 0.38 -21.05
C PHE A 75 2.03 -0.10 -21.61
N SER A 76 2.79 -0.89 -20.87
CA SER A 76 4.08 -1.45 -21.33
C SER A 76 3.94 -2.77 -22.09
N PHE A 77 2.80 -3.46 -21.97
CA PHE A 77 2.55 -4.72 -22.68
C PHE A 77 1.96 -4.46 -24.08
N PRO A 78 2.60 -5.00 -25.16
CA PRO A 78 1.99 -4.96 -26.48
C PRO A 78 0.72 -5.81 -26.48
N GLY A 79 -0.41 -5.19 -26.81
CA GLY A 79 -1.71 -5.85 -26.90
C GLY A 79 -2.69 -5.56 -25.76
N ALA A 80 -2.36 -4.68 -24.82
CA ALA A 80 -3.24 -4.35 -23.70
C ALA A 80 -4.62 -3.79 -24.09
N PHE A 81 -4.79 -3.32 -25.33
CA PHE A 81 -6.02 -2.70 -25.82
C PHE A 81 -6.40 -3.12 -27.25
N SER A 82 -5.77 -4.17 -27.79
CA SER A 82 -6.01 -4.68 -29.15
C SER A 82 -6.72 -6.01 -29.12
#